data_AF-A0A0C4YQU9-F1
#
_entry.id   AF-A0A0C4YQU9-F1
#
_cell.length_a   1.000
_cell.length_b   1.000
_cell.length_c   1.000
_cell.angle_alpha   90.00
_cell.angle_beta   90.00
_cell.angle_gamma   90.00
#
_symmetry.space_group_name_H-M   'P 1'
#
loop_
_entity.id
_entity.type
_entity.pdbx_description
1 polymer ?
#
loop_
_entity_poly.entity_id
_entity_poly.type
_entity_poly.pdbx_seq_one_letter_code
_entity_poly.pdbx_strand_id
1 'polypeptide(L)'
;MAANFWASSEATAAIELMHLQGSRMIELLEEVAAAPKRADGWTDLAYAAGIVQRQEPDALVDRKARFGERSLKALILKSGLFEVAEEVLPQGTRTLIRSRSVV
;
A
#
# COMPACT_ATOMS: atom_id res chain seq x y z
N MET A 1 33.51 -0.14 2.82
CA MET A 1 32.30 0.02 3.66
C MET A 1 31.00 -0.43 2.99
N ALA A 2 30.90 -0.56 1.66
CA ALA A 2 29.68 -1.05 0.98
C ALA A 2 29.40 -2.56 1.19
N ALA A 3 30.43 -3.40 1.34
CA ALA A 3 30.28 -4.86 1.45
C ALA A 3 29.49 -5.30 2.70
N ASN A 4 29.62 -4.60 3.83
CA ASN A 4 28.88 -4.93 5.06
C ASN A 4 27.40 -4.56 4.98
N PHE A 5 27.05 -3.54 4.18
CA PHE A 5 25.66 -3.13 4.01
C PHE A 5 24.87 -4.22 3.26
N TRP A 6 25.38 -4.71 2.13
CA TRP A 6 24.70 -5.75 1.34
C TRP A 6 24.48 -7.07 2.09
N ALA A 7 25.28 -7.37 3.11
CA ALA A 7 25.14 -8.56 3.96
C ALA A 7 24.35 -8.31 5.25
N SER A 8 23.85 -7.10 5.46
CA SER A 8 23.14 -6.71 6.69
C SER A 8 21.63 -6.92 6.58
N SER A 9 20.97 -6.97 7.74
CA SER A 9 19.50 -6.96 7.86
C SER A 9 18.87 -5.73 7.20
N GLU A 10 19.56 -4.58 7.21
CA GLU A 10 19.09 -3.35 6.62
C GLU A 10 18.99 -3.42 5.10
N ALA A 11 19.94 -4.06 4.41
CA ALA A 11 19.86 -4.24 2.96
C ALA A 11 18.72 -5.17 2.56
N THR A 12 18.50 -6.25 3.31
CA THR A 12 17.36 -7.15 3.08
C THR A 12 16.03 -6.40 3.24
N ALA A 13 15.89 -5.60 4.30
CA ALA A 13 14.69 -4.78 4.51
C ALA A 13 14.49 -3.74 3.39
N ALA A 14 15.56 -3.13 2.90
CA ALA A 14 15.49 -2.19 1.78
C ALA A 14 15.05 -2.87 0.48
N ILE A 15 15.56 -4.07 0.18
CA ILE A 15 15.15 -4.86 -0.99
C ILE A 15 13.67 -5.28 -0.88
N GLU A 16 13.23 -5.74 0.28
CA GLU A 16 11.82 -6.06 0.51
C GLU A 16 10.91 -4.84 0.34
N LEU A 17 11.34 -3.69 0.85
CA LEU A 17 10.61 -2.43 0.71
C LEU A 17 10.51 -2.01 -0.76
N MET A 18 11.61 -2.05 -1.51
CA MET A 18 11.62 -1.77 -2.94
C MET A 18 10.71 -2.74 -3.70
N HIS A 19 10.75 -4.03 -3.35
CA HIS A 19 9.89 -5.04 -3.97
C HIS A 19 8.40 -4.78 -3.71
N LEU A 20 8.04 -4.36 -2.48
CA LEU A 20 6.68 -3.97 -2.14
C LEU A 20 6.25 -2.69 -2.87
N GLN A 21 7.08 -1.65 -2.81
CA GLN A 21 6.81 -0.35 -3.44
C GLN A 21 6.65 -0.47 -4.96
N GLY A 22 7.50 -1.27 -5.62
CA GLY A 22 7.40 -1.54 -7.05
C GLY A 22 6.37 -2.62 -7.43
N SER A 23 5.55 -3.09 -6.49
CA SER A 23 4.56 -4.11 -6.79
C SER A 23 3.36 -3.52 -7.52
N ARG A 24 2.81 -4.30 -8.46
CA ARG A 24 1.62 -3.91 -9.23
C ARG A 24 0.40 -3.54 -8.37
N MET A 25 0.28 -4.18 -7.20
CA MET A 25 -0.74 -3.84 -6.21
C MET A 25 -0.60 -2.40 -5.72
N ILE A 26 0.61 -1.98 -5.36
CA ILE A 26 0.87 -0.63 -4.84
C ILE A 26 0.70 0.41 -5.95
N GLU A 27 1.23 0.15 -7.14
CA GLU A 27 1.06 1.01 -8.32
C GLU A 27 -0.43 1.30 -8.61
N LEU A 28 -1.26 0.26 -8.70
CA LEU A 28 -2.70 0.42 -8.96
C LEU A 28 -3.42 1.16 -7.83
N LEU A 29 -3.00 0.96 -6.58
CA LEU A 29 -3.57 1.71 -5.44
C LEU A 29 -3.18 3.19 -5.49
N GLU A 30 -1.96 3.52 -5.90
CA GLU A 30 -1.52 4.91 -6.12
C GLU A 30 -2.29 5.56 -7.26
N GLU A 31 -2.53 4.85 -8.37
CA GLU A 31 -3.34 5.34 -9.49
C GLU A 31 -4.76 5.71 -9.03
N VAL A 32 -5.42 4.84 -8.26
CA VAL A 32 -6.76 5.14 -7.72
C VAL A 32 -6.72 6.29 -6.72
N ALA A 33 -5.69 6.35 -5.87
CA ALA A 33 -5.55 7.41 -4.88
C ALA A 33 -5.19 8.77 -5.49
N ALA A 34 -4.56 8.81 -6.67
CA ALA A 34 -4.20 10.03 -7.39
C ALA A 34 -5.42 10.75 -8.01
N ALA A 35 -6.53 10.03 -8.25
CA ALA A 35 -7.79 10.59 -8.74
C ALA A 35 -8.93 10.39 -7.72
N PRO A 36 -8.84 11.02 -6.53
CA PRO A 36 -9.80 10.77 -5.46
C PRO A 36 -11.20 11.22 -5.86
N LYS A 37 -12.19 10.37 -5.62
CA LYS A 37 -13.60 10.70 -5.87
C LYS A 37 -14.24 11.54 -4.76
N ARG A 38 -13.62 11.58 -3.59
CA ARG A 38 -14.11 12.35 -2.45
C ARG A 38 -13.56 13.78 -2.52
N ALA A 39 -14.40 14.74 -2.12
CA ALA A 39 -14.03 16.16 -2.10
C ALA A 39 -12.92 16.49 -1.09
N ASP A 40 -12.68 15.64 -0.10
CA ASP A 40 -11.63 15.78 0.92
C ASP A 40 -10.26 15.28 0.46
N GLY A 41 -10.15 14.77 -0.78
CA GLY A 41 -8.91 14.26 -1.35
C GLY A 41 -8.46 12.90 -0.80
N TRP A 42 -9.30 12.23 -0.01
CA TRP A 42 -9.05 10.88 0.47
C TRP A 42 -9.74 9.83 -0.40
N THR A 43 -9.22 8.62 -0.37
CA THR A 43 -9.82 7.46 -1.03
C THR A 43 -10.08 6.36 0.00
N ASP A 44 -11.27 5.77 -0.02
CA ASP A 44 -11.59 4.62 0.82
C ASP A 44 -10.75 3.40 0.36
N LEU A 45 -10.01 2.78 1.29
CA LEU A 45 -9.15 1.66 0.97
C LEU A 45 -9.93 0.45 0.43
N ALA A 46 -11.12 0.17 0.98
CA ALA A 46 -11.94 -0.93 0.50
C ALA A 46 -12.44 -0.66 -0.93
N TYR A 47 -12.75 0.60 -1.23
CA TYR A 47 -13.09 1.01 -2.59
C TYR A 47 -11.93 0.82 -3.57
N ALA A 48 -10.74 1.30 -3.22
CA ALA A 48 -9.54 1.15 -4.04
C ALA A 48 -9.19 -0.33 -4.26
N ALA A 49 -9.18 -1.14 -3.20
CA ALA A 49 -8.99 -2.58 -3.29
C ALA A 49 -10.01 -3.25 -4.23
N GLY A 50 -11.27 -2.82 -4.19
CA GLY A 50 -12.31 -3.30 -5.09
C GLY A 50 -12.07 -2.93 -6.56
N ILE A 51 -11.46 -1.77 -6.86
CA ILE A 51 -11.03 -1.44 -8.22
C ILE A 51 -9.88 -2.36 -8.65
N VAL A 52 -8.83 -2.46 -7.83
CA VAL A 52 -7.66 -3.31 -8.12
C VAL A 52 -8.08 -4.75 -8.36
N GLN A 53 -8.95 -5.31 -7.51
CA GLN A 53 -9.45 -6.67 -7.64
C GLN A 53 -10.20 -6.91 -8.97
N ARG A 54 -10.88 -5.89 -9.51
CA ARG A 54 -11.59 -5.99 -10.79
C ARG A 54 -10.67 -5.85 -12.00
N GLN A 55 -9.63 -5.02 -11.88
CA GLN A 55 -8.68 -4.78 -12.96
C GLN A 55 -7.67 -5.93 -13.05
N GLU A 56 -7.07 -6.29 -11.92
CA GLU A 56 -6.03 -7.31 -11.82
C GLU A 56 -6.22 -8.13 -10.53
N PRO A 57 -7.07 -9.18 -10.58
CA PRO A 57 -7.35 -10.03 -9.44
C PRO A 57 -6.10 -10.59 -8.76
N ASP A 58 -5.10 -10.98 -9.55
CA ASP A 58 -3.87 -11.65 -9.09
C ASP A 58 -2.93 -10.69 -8.35
N ALA A 59 -3.07 -9.38 -8.54
CA ALA A 59 -2.26 -8.39 -7.84
C ALA A 59 -2.48 -8.46 -6.31
N LEU A 60 -3.68 -8.87 -5.89
CA LEU A 60 -4.09 -8.98 -4.50
C LEU A 60 -3.95 -10.40 -3.93
N VAL A 61 -3.55 -11.39 -4.72
CA VAL A 61 -3.39 -12.80 -4.27
C VAL A 61 -2.04 -13.01 -3.57
N ASP A 62 -1.99 -13.98 -2.65
CA ASP A 62 -0.77 -14.45 -1.97
C ASP A 62 0.08 -13.38 -1.27
N ARG A 63 -0.53 -12.25 -0.88
CA ARG A 63 0.17 -11.11 -0.26
C ARG A 63 0.99 -11.49 0.97
N LYS A 64 0.50 -12.43 1.79
CA LYS A 64 1.25 -12.93 2.96
C LYS A 64 2.54 -13.64 2.53
N ALA A 65 2.46 -14.48 1.50
CA ALA A 65 3.63 -15.21 1.00
C ALA A 65 4.62 -14.26 0.31
N ARG A 66 4.12 -13.23 -0.39
CA ARG A 66 4.93 -12.28 -1.16
C ARG A 66 5.59 -11.20 -0.31
N PHE A 67 4.91 -10.71 0.71
CA PHE A 67 5.30 -9.49 1.43
C PHE A 67 5.27 -9.61 2.96
N GLY A 68 4.92 -10.79 3.49
CA GLY A 68 4.88 -11.09 4.92
C GLY A 68 3.57 -10.70 5.63
N GLU A 69 2.70 -9.93 4.99
CA GLU A 69 1.50 -9.35 5.63
C GLU A 69 0.18 -9.89 5.06
N ARG A 70 -0.79 -10.11 5.96
CA ARG A 70 -2.13 -10.57 5.57
C ARG A 70 -3.08 -9.43 5.23
N SER A 71 -2.93 -8.30 5.93
CA SER A 71 -3.84 -7.17 5.79
C SER A 71 -3.33 -6.18 4.74
N LEU A 72 -4.24 -5.69 3.89
CA LEU A 72 -3.90 -4.67 2.90
C LEU A 72 -3.44 -3.37 3.56
N LYS A 73 -4.07 -3.00 4.69
CA LYS A 73 -3.67 -1.85 5.50
C LYS A 73 -2.23 -1.96 5.98
N ALA A 74 -1.79 -3.12 6.48
CA ALA A 74 -0.40 -3.31 6.92
C ALA A 74 0.60 -3.15 5.76
N LEU A 75 0.26 -3.63 4.57
CA LEU A 75 1.11 -3.47 3.38
C LEU A 75 1.23 -2.01 2.96
N ILE A 76 0.13 -1.26 3.02
CA ILE A 76 0.13 0.18 2.72
C ILE A 76 0.94 0.96 3.74
N LEU A 77 0.84 0.62 5.03
CA LEU A 77 1.68 1.21 6.06
C LEU A 77 3.16 0.85 5.85
N LYS A 78 3.46 -0.41 5.51
CA LYS A 78 4.82 -0.90 5.24
C LYS A 78 5.42 -0.23 4.00
N SER A 79 4.64 0.10 2.97
CA SER A 79 5.15 0.74 1.76
C SER A 79 5.61 2.18 2.00
N GLY A 80 5.00 2.87 2.97
CA GLY A 80 5.34 4.27 3.30
C GLY A 80 4.93 5.29 2.23
N LEU A 81 4.25 4.86 1.16
CA LEU A 81 3.83 5.70 0.03
C LEU A 81 2.47 6.37 0.22
N PHE A 82 1.77 6.03 1.31
CA PHE A 82 0.44 6.55 1.59
C PHE A 82 0.39 7.24 2.94
N GLU A 83 -0.39 8.30 3.00
CA GLU A 83 -1.02 8.73 4.24
C GLU A 83 -2.22 7.84 4.52
N VAL A 84 -2.44 7.50 5.79
CA VAL A 84 -3.52 6.61 6.22
C VAL A 84 -4.27 7.26 7.37
N ALA A 85 -5.60 7.30 7.25
CA ALA A 85 -6.49 7.79 8.29
C ALA A 85 -7.60 6.76 8.57
N GLU A 86 -8.22 6.86 9.73
CA GLU A 86 -9.40 6.08 10.09
C GLU A 86 -10.59 7.02 10.25
N GLU A 87 -11.71 6.66 9.64
CA GLU A 87 -12.97 7.37 9.78
C GLU A 87 -13.97 6.47 10.51
N VAL A 88 -14.48 6.96 11.64
CA VAL A 88 -15.50 6.24 12.42
C VAL A 88 -16.86 6.45 11.75
N LEU A 89 -17.53 5.34 11.47
CA LEU A 89 -18.87 5.27 10.93
C LEU A 89 -19.82 4.71 11.99
N PRO A 90 -21.15 4.93 11.88
CA PRO A 90 -22.11 4.37 12.82
C PRO A 90 -22.06 2.84 12.98
N GLN A 91 -21.54 2.11 11.98
CA GLN A 91 -21.50 0.65 11.94
C GLN A 91 -20.08 0.07 11.88
N GLY A 92 -19.03 0.89 12.08
CA GLY A 92 -17.66 0.41 12.02
C GLY A 92 -16.64 1.52 11.76
N THR A 93 -15.47 1.13 11.27
CA THR A 93 -14.43 2.07 10.84
C THR A 93 -14.09 1.79 9.38
N ARG A 94 -13.75 2.85 8.64
CA ARG A 94 -13.16 2.70 7.31
C ARG A 94 -11.77 3.32 7.28
N THR A 95 -10.85 2.62 6.64
CA THR A 95 -9.51 3.11 6.38
C THR A 95 -9.53 3.98 5.13
N LEU A 96 -8.98 5.18 5.25
CA LEU A 96 -8.77 6.11 4.16
C LEU A 96 -7.29 6.17 3.80
N ILE A 97 -7.01 6.28 2.52
CA ILE A 97 -5.66 6.42 1.97
C ILE A 97 -5.58 7.65 1.07
N ARG A 98 -4.40 8.26 1.04
CA ARG A 98 -4.03 9.32 0.11
C ARG A 98 -2.57 9.12 -0.28
N SER A 99 -2.23 9.35 -1.55
CA SER A 99 -0.83 9.27 -1.99
C SER A 99 -0.01 10.30 -1.22
N ARG A 100 1.09 9.84 -0.62
CA ARG A 100 2.03 10.73 0.05
C ARG A 100 2.88 11.38 -1.05
N SER A 101 2.68 12.67 -1.29
CA SER A 101 3.56 13.40 -2.21
C SER A 101 4.99 13.36 -1.68
N VAL A 102 5.88 12.76 -2.46
CA VAL A 102 7.33 12.90 -2.25
C VAL A 102 7.70 14.22 -2.94
N VAL A 103 7.90 15.27 -2.15
CA VAL A 103 8.35 16.59 -2.63
C VAL A 103 9.84 16.52 -2.94
#